data_AF-A0A1G2HIK6-F1
#
_entry.id   AF-A0A1G2HIK6-F1
#
_cell.length_a   1.000
_cell.length_b   1.000
_cell.length_c   1.000
_cell.angle_alpha   90.00
_cell.angle_beta   90.00
_cell.angle_gamma   90.00
#
_symmetry.space_group_name_H-M   'P 1'
#
loop_
_entity.id
_entity.type
_entity.pdbx_description
1 polymer ?
#
loop_
_entity_poly.entity_id
_entity_poly.type
_entity_poly.pdbx_seq_one_letter_code
_entity_poly.pdbx_strand_id
1 'polypeptide(L)' 'MTNVLIYSTSTCHYCHMAKEFFKENHIEYSEKDVGTDMDARREMIEKTGSLGVPVIQIGEETILGFDKKWLQEKLGIK' A
#
# COMPACT_ATOMS: atom_id res chain seq x y z
N MET A 1 9.53 12.82 -8.09
CA MET A 1 9.54 11.34 -8.17
C MET A 1 8.69 10.85 -7.02
N THR A 2 7.48 10.40 -7.31
CA THR A 2 6.52 10.02 -6.28
C THR A 2 6.84 8.59 -5.86
N ASN A 3 7.54 8.42 -4.74
CA ASN A 3 7.83 7.09 -4.23
C ASN A 3 6.55 6.50 -3.64
N VAL A 4 6.00 5.49 -4.31
CA VAL A 4 4.87 4.72 -3.82
C VAL A 4 5.42 3.52 -3.05
N LEU A 5 5.04 3.38 -1.79
CA LEU A 5 5.31 2.21 -0.96
C LEU A 5 3.98 1.54 -0.60
N ILE A 6 3.86 0.24 -0.81
CA ILE A 6 2.68 -0.52 -0.40
C ILE A 6 3.09 -1.57 0.63
N TYR A 7 2.55 -1.43 1.84
CA TYR A 7 2.59 -2.48 2.84
C TYR A 7 1.43 -3.42 2.58
N SER A 8 1.77 -4.64 2.22
CA SER A 8 0.84 -5.69 1.81
C SER A 8 1.12 -6.97 2.57
N THR A 9 0.23 -7.94 2.48
CA THR A 9 0.43 -9.30 3.01
C THR A 9 0.05 -10.30 1.94
N SER A 10 0.87 -11.31 1.73
CA SER A 10 0.60 -12.38 0.76
C SER A 10 -0.64 -13.22 1.12
N THR A 11 -1.14 -13.12 2.35
CA THR A 11 -2.37 -13.78 2.82
C THR A 11 -3.64 -12.94 2.66
N CYS A 12 -3.54 -11.67 2.24
CA CYS A 12 -4.69 -10.76 2.20
C CYS A 12 -5.15 -10.49 0.75
N HIS A 13 -6.43 -10.78 0.46
CA HIS A 13 -7.02 -10.59 -0.86
C HIS A 13 -6.98 -9.12 -1.32
N TYR A 14 -7.24 -8.17 -0.41
CA TYR A 14 -7.21 -6.73 -0.71
C TYR A 14 -5.82 -6.22 -1.12
N CYS A 15 -4.76 -6.87 -0.60
CA CYS A 15 -3.40 -6.54 -1.00
C CYS A 15 -3.12 -6.90 -2.44
N HIS A 16 -3.65 -8.04 -2.91
CA HIS A 16 -3.51 -8.47 -4.30
C HIS A 16 -4.20 -7.47 -5.25
N MET A 17 -5.43 -7.04 -4.89
CA MET A 17 -6.17 -6.02 -5.65
C MET A 17 -5.39 -4.70 -5.77
N ALA A 18 -4.77 -4.25 -4.68
CA ALA A 18 -3.97 -3.03 -4.70
C ALA A 18 -2.76 -3.16 -5.63
N LYS A 19 -2.01 -4.27 -5.56
CA LYS A 19 -0.87 -4.55 -6.44
C LYS A 19 -1.27 -4.59 -7.93
N GLU A 20 -2.39 -5.26 -8.23
CA GLU A 20 -2.94 -5.31 -9.58
C GLU A 20 -3.29 -3.91 -10.08
N PHE A 21 -3.95 -3.09 -9.25
CA PHE A 21 -4.27 -1.72 -9.61
C PHE A 21 -3.02 -0.91 -9.99
N PHE A 22 -1.95 -0.95 -9.18
CA PHE A 22 -0.72 -0.23 -9.53
C PHE A 22 -0.03 -0.79 -10.79
N LYS A 23 -0.06 -2.12 -10.95
CA LYS A 23 0.54 -2.80 -12.11
C LYS A 23 -0.20 -2.47 -13.40
N GLU A 24 -1.53 -2.47 -13.38
CA GLU A 24 -2.38 -2.07 -14.52
C GLU A 24 -2.14 -0.62 -14.93
N ASN A 25 -1.86 0.25 -13.96
CA ASN A 25 -1.59 1.66 -14.21
C ASN A 25 -0.11 1.96 -14.51
N HIS A 26 0.75 0.94 -14.61
CA HIS A 26 2.20 1.06 -14.87
C HIS A 26 2.90 2.02 -13.89
N ILE A 27 2.50 2.00 -12.63
CA ILE A 27 3.06 2.87 -11.60
C ILE A 27 4.22 2.17 -10.95
N GLU A 28 5.34 2.87 -10.79
CA GLU A 28 6.47 2.37 -10.02
C GLU A 28 6.14 2.44 -8.53
N TYR A 29 6.07 1.28 -7.89
CA TYR A 29 5.86 1.16 -6.45
C TYR A 29 6.80 0.13 -5.84
N SER A 30 7.14 0.35 -4.58
CA SER A 30 7.87 -0.59 -3.74
C SER A 30 6.88 -1.32 -2.84
N GLU A 31 6.84 -2.63 -2.91
CA GLU A 31 6.04 -3.41 -1.97
C GLU A 31 6.87 -3.90 -0.80
N LYS A 32 6.29 -3.84 0.40
CA LYS A 32 6.77 -4.52 1.60
C LYS A 32 5.73 -5.52 2.05
N ASP A 33 6.10 -6.80 2.10
CA ASP A 33 5.21 -7.85 2.58
C ASP A 33 5.33 -7.97 4.10
N VAL A 34 4.33 -7.47 4.84
CA VAL A 34 4.27 -7.54 6.30
C VAL A 34 3.89 -8.93 6.82
N GLY A 35 3.60 -9.88 5.92
CA GLY A 35 3.35 -11.28 6.24
C GLY A 35 4.65 -12.08 6.35
N THR A 36 5.63 -11.76 5.51
CA THR A 36 6.97 -12.37 5.54
C THR A 36 7.97 -11.53 6.33
N ASP A 37 7.83 -10.21 6.31
CA ASP A 37 8.69 -9.27 7.02
C ASP A 37 8.01 -8.82 8.33
N MET A 38 8.48 -9.41 9.43
CA MET A 38 8.00 -9.13 10.78
C MET A 38 8.28 -7.68 11.22
N ASP A 39 9.36 -7.07 10.73
CA ASP A 39 9.68 -5.67 11.01
C ASP A 39 8.70 -4.74 10.28
N ALA A 40 8.40 -5.02 9.01
CA ALA A 40 7.40 -4.26 8.27
C ALA A 40 6.00 -4.37 8.89
N ARG A 41 5.66 -5.52 9.49
CA ARG A 41 4.42 -5.70 10.27
C ARG A 41 4.38 -4.82 11.51
N ARG A 42 5.48 -4.77 12.24
CA ARG A 42 5.59 -3.96 13.44
C ARG A 42 5.52 -2.48 13.09
N GLU A 43 6.28 -2.07 12.08
CA GLU A 43 6.29 -0.71 11.53
C GLU A 43 4.90 -0.28 11.05
N MET A 44 4.16 -1.18 10.38
CA MET A 44 2.78 -0.93 9.98
C MET A 44 1.90 -0.70 11.19
N ILE A 45 1.87 -1.62 12.16
CA ILE A 45 1.03 -1.51 13.37
C ILE A 45 1.40 -0.27 14.20
N GLU A 46 2.68 0.07 14.32
CA GLU A 46 3.16 1.26 15.02
C GLU A 46 2.79 2.55 14.27
N LYS A 47 2.91 2.58 12.94
CA LYS A 47 2.56 3.75 12.13
C LYS A 47 1.06 3.99 12.06
N THR A 48 0.27 2.92 11.93
CA THR A 48 -1.15 3.03 11.63
C THR A 48 -2.04 2.80 12.85
N GLY A 49 -1.50 2.21 13.92
CA GLY A 49 -2.27 1.85 15.11
C GLY A 49 -3.34 0.79 14.85
N SER A 50 -3.35 0.17 13.65
CA SER A 50 -4.38 -0.76 13.22
C SER A 50 -3.78 -1.93 12.44
N LEU A 51 -4.36 -3.11 12.62
CA LEU A 51 -4.08 -4.31 11.83
C LEU A 51 -4.69 -4.24 10.41
N GLY A 52 -5.13 -3.06 9.98
CA GLY A 52 -5.79 -2.83 8.71
C GLY A 52 -4.77 -2.81 7.57
N VAL A 53 -4.61 -3.96 6.91
CA VAL A 53 -3.98 -4.06 5.59
C VAL A 53 -5.03 -3.88 4.48
N PRO A 54 -4.66 -3.32 3.32
CA PRO A 54 -3.34 -2.83 2.91
C PRO A 54 -3.04 -1.41 3.42
N VAL A 55 -1.77 -1.02 3.52
CA VAL A 55 -1.37 0.36 3.84
C VAL A 55 -0.54 0.88 2.69
N ILE A 56 -0.87 2.08 2.19
CA ILE A 56 -0.20 2.65 1.03
C ILE A 56 0.37 4.00 1.42
N GLN A 57 1.64 4.18 1.13
CA GLN A 57 2.37 5.41 1.32
C GLN A 57 2.75 5.98 -0.05
N ILE A 58 2.40 7.23 -0.32
CA ILE A 58 2.71 7.94 -1.56
C ILE A 58 3.44 9.22 -1.17
N GLY A 59 4.77 9.20 -1.30
CA GLY A 59 5.62 10.31 -0.84
C GLY A 59 5.50 10.52 0.67
N GLU A 60 4.94 11.66 1.07
CA GLU A 60 4.72 12.04 2.47
C GLU A 60 3.36 11.61 3.00
N GLU A 61 2.44 11.21 2.13
CA GLU A 61 1.11 10.81 2.55
C GLU A 61 1.01 9.30 2.72
N THR A 62 0.29 8.87 3.75
CA THR A 62 0.02 7.45 4.01
C THR A 62 -1.45 7.27 4.27
N ILE A 63 -2.04 6.27 3.63
CA ILE A 63 -3.42 5.85 3.81
C ILE A 63 -3.49 4.44 4.37
N LEU A 64 -4.41 4.27 5.32
CA LEU A 64 -4.81 3.00 5.88
C LEU A 64 -5.95 2.42 5.05
N GLY A 65 -5.78 1.18 4.60
CA GLY A 65 -6.73 0.49 3.75
C GLY A 65 -6.47 0.68 2.26
N PHE A 66 -7.28 0.00 1.47
CA PHE A 66 -7.33 0.18 0.03
C PHE A 66 -8.40 1.21 -0.33
N ASP A 67 -7.99 2.47 -0.53
CA ASP A 67 -8.88 3.50 -1.07
C ASP A 67 -8.52 3.77 -2.53
N LYS A 68 -9.24 3.10 -3.43
CA LYS A 68 -9.06 3.26 -4.87
C LYS A 68 -9.20 4.72 -5.30
N LYS A 69 -10.10 5.49 -4.69
CA LYS A 69 -10.38 6.86 -5.10
C LYS A 69 -9.24 7.79 -4.69
N TRP A 70 -8.72 7.62 -3.47
CA TRP A 70 -7.54 8.35 -3.01
C TRP A 70 -6.31 8.04 -3.88
N LEU A 71 -6.09 6.76 -4.23
CA LEU A 71 -5.02 6.36 -5.13
C LEU A 71 -5.16 7.00 -6.51
N GLN A 72 -6.36 6.99 -7.08
CA GLN A 72 -6.64 7.62 -8.36
C GLN A 72 -6.30 9.12 -8.33
N GLU A 73 -6.70 9.83 -7.27
CA GLU A 73 -6.38 11.26 -7.11
C GLU A 73 -4.87 11.51 -6.97
N LYS A 74 -4.17 10.72 -6.15
CA LYS A 74 -2.73 10.92 -5.91
C LYS A 74 -1.85 10.51 -7.08
N LEU A 75 -2.27 9.51 -7.82
CA LEU A 75 -1.56 8.98 -8.97
C LEU A 75 -2.01 9.63 -10.28
N GLY A 76 -3.05 10.47 -10.24
CA GLY A 76 -3.59 11.14 -11.42
C GLY A 76 -4.28 10.20 -12.41
N ILE A 77 -4.78 9.05 -11.94
CA ILE A 77 -5.48 8.06 -12.76
C ILE A 77 -6.95 8.49 -12.86
N LYS A 78 -7.43 8.76 -14.07
CA LYS A 78 -8.77 9.27 -14.36
C LYS A 78 -9.76 8.17 -14.71
#